data_AF-A0A8T2SGB3-F1
#
_entry.id   AF-A0A8T2SGB3-F1
#
_cell.length_a   1.000
_cell.length_b   1.000
_cell.length_c   1.000
_cell.angle_alpha   90.00
_cell.angle_beta   90.00
_cell.angle_gamma   90.00
#
_symmetry.space_group_name_H-M   'P 1'
#
loop_
_entity.id
_entity.type
_entity.pdbx_description
1 polymer ?
#
loop_
_entity_poly.entity_id
_entity_poly.type
_entity_poly.pdbx_seq_one_letter_code
_entity_poly.pdbx_strand_id
1 'polypeptide(L)'
;MKLSTFLLLLCAIFILQDRAFGGEYTSEECSAIVKRWEGHAISQLSELSEDRHTELKELLYFLHVPRTGGRTFHQCLLRNLYPREQLCNHSYDKLRFNAKSHCRLLVSHDDYSILSTLPVRSISIVTNLRHPVDRVFSAYEFTVEVAARFLRPALRSKVDALKASKMASSTLMIWPWSIFVPWMRDDLYERGKHRISSAQEKTSPEGFSNYNASAFVMPFHEFIHQHLVTDNIHNGEAFQIAGLTSNSYTKGAEKIRRCIVHHPHLGAHVLNVAKMRLDKMIFVGLTEKHEDSAKAFAHIVAKQIHAQEEPIISTTQRSPSAVSELRNSASDNATGFAKQALTVDGLIRAYEKCSGRLRSIQAEHRIVSLKHSLPISFSKEARLGVPEQILEEIKKLSALDLDLFEYVQHRFKQQSSVYNSSQNNISQQHATRNLTTEINIIKGQNMINEGLQRGFGYTKLVLISVLYLMAIGVVVSIGKFVLSARRPAR
;
A
#
# COMPACT_ATOMS: atom_id res chain seq x y z
N MET A 1 -11.07 66.15 -19.65
CA MET A 1 -9.74 65.52 -19.82
C MET A 1 -9.40 65.50 -21.29
N LYS A 2 -8.17 65.86 -21.69
CA LYS A 2 -7.74 65.75 -23.09
C LYS A 2 -7.61 64.25 -23.42
N LEU A 3 -7.92 63.84 -24.66
CA LEU A 3 -7.86 62.44 -25.09
C LEU A 3 -6.51 61.78 -24.76
N SER A 4 -5.42 62.56 -24.84
CA SER A 4 -4.07 62.17 -24.45
C SER A 4 -3.93 61.79 -22.96
N THR A 5 -4.60 62.52 -22.04
CA THR A 5 -4.54 62.21 -20.60
C THR A 5 -5.37 60.97 -20.26
N PHE A 6 -6.44 60.69 -21.00
CA PHE A 6 -7.22 59.45 -20.83
C PHE A 6 -6.46 58.22 -21.34
N LEU A 7 -5.77 58.33 -22.49
CA LEU A 7 -4.96 57.25 -23.05
C LEU A 7 -3.76 56.90 -22.16
N LEU A 8 -3.09 57.91 -21.59
CA LEU A 8 -2.02 57.70 -20.61
C LEU A 8 -2.51 57.03 -19.33
N LEU A 9 -3.71 57.38 -18.86
CA LEU A 9 -4.31 56.74 -17.69
C LEU A 9 -4.66 55.28 -17.97
N LEU A 10 -5.20 54.97 -19.16
CA LEU A 10 -5.47 53.60 -19.59
C LEU A 10 -4.18 52.78 -19.72
N CYS A 11 -3.13 53.32 -20.36
CA CYS A 11 -1.83 52.65 -20.41
C CYS A 11 -1.24 52.43 -19.01
N ALA A 12 -1.36 53.39 -18.10
CA ALA A 12 -0.92 53.22 -16.72
C ALA A 12 -1.73 52.14 -15.98
N ILE A 13 -3.05 52.06 -16.22
CA ILE A 13 -3.91 51.01 -15.66
C ILE A 13 -3.57 49.63 -16.23
N PHE A 14 -3.29 49.52 -17.53
CA PHE A 14 -2.83 48.27 -18.15
C PHE A 14 -1.46 47.83 -17.61
N ILE A 15 -0.50 48.75 -17.48
CA ILE A 15 0.83 48.46 -16.90
C ILE A 15 0.73 48.11 -15.40
N LEU A 16 -0.22 48.69 -14.67
CA LEU A 16 -0.47 48.37 -13.27
C LEU A 16 -1.25 47.07 -13.09
N GLN A 17 -2.15 46.71 -14.02
CA GLN A 17 -2.82 45.40 -14.04
C GLN A 17 -1.85 44.27 -14.35
N ASP A 18 -0.87 44.50 -15.23
CA ASP A 18 0.21 43.55 -15.52
C ASP A 18 1.11 43.31 -14.30
N ARG A 19 1.30 44.33 -13.44
CA ARG A 19 2.02 44.16 -12.17
C ARG A 19 1.17 43.55 -11.04
N ALA A 20 -0.16 43.66 -11.11
CA ALA A 20 -1.06 43.08 -10.12
C ALA A 20 -1.29 41.57 -10.35
N PHE A 21 -1.14 41.10 -11.59
CA PHE A 21 -0.96 39.68 -11.92
C PHE A 21 0.55 39.35 -11.84
N GLY A 22 1.03 39.10 -10.61
CA GLY A 22 2.44 38.91 -10.24
C GLY A 22 3.38 38.54 -11.39
N GLY A 23 4.22 39.52 -11.78
CA GLY A 23 5.13 39.44 -12.92
C GLY A 23 5.94 38.14 -12.96
N GLU A 24 6.13 37.63 -14.17
CA GLU A 24 6.97 36.47 -14.46
C GLU A 24 8.35 36.67 -13.83
N TYR A 25 8.76 35.73 -12.96
CA TYR A 25 10.11 35.72 -12.42
C TYR A 25 11.09 35.46 -13.55
N THR A 26 12.20 36.17 -13.54
CA THR A 26 13.32 35.90 -14.47
C THR A 26 13.88 34.50 -14.22
N SER A 27 14.56 33.95 -15.24
CA SER A 27 15.21 32.63 -15.12
C SER A 27 16.21 32.60 -13.98
N GLU A 28 16.94 33.69 -13.75
CA GLU A 28 17.91 33.85 -12.65
C GLU A 28 17.22 33.85 -11.29
N GLU A 29 16.12 34.59 -11.14
CA GLU A 29 15.32 34.60 -9.90
C GLU A 29 14.76 33.22 -9.61
N CYS A 30 14.20 32.55 -10.61
CA CYS A 30 13.68 31.20 -10.47
C CYS A 30 14.76 30.20 -10.10
N SER A 31 15.94 30.28 -10.72
CA SER A 31 17.07 29.44 -10.35
C SER A 31 17.49 29.66 -8.89
N ALA A 32 17.58 30.91 -8.44
CA ALA A 32 17.92 31.23 -7.06
C ALA A 32 16.88 30.71 -6.06
N ILE A 33 15.59 30.81 -6.37
CA ILE A 33 14.49 30.30 -5.54
C ILE A 33 14.58 28.79 -5.41
N VAL A 34 14.69 28.07 -6.53
CA VAL A 34 14.68 26.61 -6.56
C VAL A 34 15.93 26.05 -5.89
N LYS A 35 17.13 26.59 -6.18
CA LYS A 35 18.39 26.15 -5.56
C LYS A 35 18.42 26.38 -4.06
N ARG A 36 17.89 27.52 -3.59
CA ARG A 36 17.79 27.80 -2.15
C ARG A 36 16.88 26.79 -1.45
N TRP A 37 15.73 26.49 -2.05
CA TRP A 37 14.82 25.47 -1.53
C TRP A 37 15.48 24.09 -1.49
N GLU A 38 16.15 23.69 -2.59
CA GLU A 38 16.87 22.41 -2.65
C GLU A 38 17.92 22.32 -1.54
N GLY A 39 18.78 23.34 -1.40
CA GLY A 39 19.81 23.36 -0.37
C GLY A 39 19.25 23.19 1.05
N HIS A 40 18.13 23.86 1.35
CA HIS A 40 17.43 23.68 2.62
C HIS A 40 16.83 22.27 2.76
N ALA A 41 16.18 21.76 1.72
CA ALA A 41 15.59 20.42 1.74
C ALA A 41 16.64 19.32 1.93
N ILE A 42 17.82 19.48 1.33
CA ILE A 42 18.95 18.56 1.48
C ILE A 42 19.56 18.67 2.88
N SER A 43 19.79 19.89 3.39
CA SER A 43 20.29 20.09 4.76
C SER A 43 19.41 19.40 5.80
N GLN A 44 18.07 19.55 5.67
CA GLN A 44 17.12 18.88 6.54
C GLN A 44 17.19 17.35 6.44
N LEU A 45 17.52 16.79 5.26
CA LEU A 45 17.69 15.35 5.09
C LEU A 45 18.98 14.82 5.70
N SER A 46 20.06 15.61 5.65
CA SER A 46 21.36 15.28 6.23
C SER A 46 21.35 15.26 7.76
N GLU A 47 20.50 16.07 8.40
CA GLU A 47 20.30 16.05 9.86
C GLU A 47 19.59 14.79 10.38
N LEU A 48 19.07 13.96 9.47
CA LEU A 48 18.30 12.78 9.81
C LEU A 48 19.19 11.53 9.71
N SER A 49 19.01 10.60 10.65
CA SER A 49 19.88 9.43 10.79
C SER A 49 19.96 8.57 9.52
N GLU A 50 21.12 7.96 9.28
CA GLU A 50 21.37 7.14 8.10
C GLU A 50 20.50 5.88 8.06
N ASP A 51 20.13 5.34 9.22
CA ASP A 51 19.44 4.05 9.44
C ASP A 51 17.92 4.04 9.15
N ARG A 52 17.29 5.16 8.78
CA ARG A 52 15.81 5.23 8.61
C ARG A 52 15.23 4.34 7.51
N HIS A 53 16.08 3.92 6.58
CA HIS A 53 15.69 3.04 5.48
C HIS A 53 15.83 1.55 5.84
N THR A 54 16.47 1.22 6.97
CA THR A 54 16.71 -0.16 7.42
C THR A 54 15.89 -0.54 8.65
N GLU A 55 15.72 0.38 9.61
CA GLU A 55 15.05 0.10 10.87
C GLU A 55 13.69 0.81 10.96
N LEU A 56 12.66 0.03 11.30
CA LEU A 56 11.33 0.53 11.60
C LEU A 56 11.31 1.35 12.89
N LYS A 57 10.86 2.60 12.79
CA LYS A 57 10.66 3.52 13.91
C LYS A 57 9.23 3.42 14.46
N GLU A 58 8.94 4.15 15.54
CA GLU A 58 7.67 4.02 16.29
C GLU A 58 6.42 4.29 15.46
N LEU A 59 6.46 5.31 14.59
CA LEU A 59 5.38 5.71 13.70
C LEU A 59 5.69 5.28 12.25
N LEU A 60 4.82 4.45 11.69
CA LEU A 60 4.80 4.17 10.26
C LEU A 60 3.90 5.20 9.55
N TYR A 61 4.47 6.00 8.67
CA TYR A 61 3.74 6.92 7.82
C TYR A 61 3.65 6.39 6.38
N PHE A 62 2.43 6.12 5.91
CA PHE A 62 2.16 5.88 4.50
C PHE A 62 1.84 7.19 3.80
N LEU A 63 2.85 7.73 3.11
CA LEU A 63 2.69 8.85 2.19
C LEU A 63 1.96 8.31 0.96
N HIS A 64 0.64 8.51 0.93
CA HIS A 64 -0.22 7.93 -0.08
C HIS A 64 -0.35 8.89 -1.26
N VAL A 65 0.38 8.58 -2.34
CA VAL A 65 0.24 9.30 -3.59
C VAL A 65 -1.09 8.94 -4.27
N PRO A 66 -1.96 9.91 -4.63
CA PRO A 66 -3.23 9.60 -5.23
C PRO A 66 -3.11 8.76 -6.51
N ARG A 67 -3.98 7.76 -6.64
CA ARG A 67 -4.10 6.84 -7.80
C ARG A 67 -2.94 5.84 -7.99
N THR A 68 -2.15 5.56 -6.95
CA THR A 68 -1.09 4.52 -6.94
C THR A 68 -1.50 3.23 -6.22
N GLY A 69 -2.80 2.90 -6.26
CA GLY A 69 -3.34 1.71 -5.58
C GLY A 69 -3.34 1.78 -4.05
N GLY A 70 -3.02 2.94 -3.45
CA GLY A 70 -2.86 3.06 -2.01
C GLY A 70 -4.11 2.77 -1.18
N ARG A 71 -5.33 2.94 -1.72
CA ARG A 71 -6.57 2.49 -1.03
C ARG A 71 -6.57 0.98 -0.80
N THR A 72 -6.20 0.20 -1.82
CA THR A 72 -6.11 -1.26 -1.71
C THR A 72 -4.97 -1.64 -0.78
N PHE A 73 -3.81 -1.02 -0.93
CA PHE A 73 -2.64 -1.26 -0.08
C PHE A 73 -2.95 -0.98 1.39
N HIS A 74 -3.53 0.18 1.70
CA HIS A 74 -3.94 0.54 3.05
C HIS A 74 -4.99 -0.42 3.61
N GLN A 75 -6.10 -0.64 2.89
CA GLN A 75 -7.23 -1.41 3.38
C GLN A 75 -6.93 -2.91 3.55
N CYS A 76 -6.12 -3.48 2.65
CA CYS A 76 -5.86 -4.91 2.60
C CYS A 76 -4.53 -5.31 3.24
N LEU A 77 -3.59 -4.36 3.44
CA LEU A 77 -2.28 -4.65 4.02
C LEU A 77 -2.06 -3.85 5.30
N LEU A 78 -1.92 -2.52 5.19
CA LEU A 78 -1.43 -1.69 6.30
C LEU A 78 -2.34 -1.72 7.54
N ARG A 79 -3.66 -1.72 7.34
CA ARG A 79 -4.64 -1.80 8.45
C ARG A 79 -4.57 -3.11 9.25
N ASN A 80 -3.94 -4.15 8.69
CA ASN A 80 -3.77 -5.44 9.34
C ASN A 80 -2.45 -5.55 10.11
N LEU A 81 -1.59 -4.52 10.07
CA LEU A 81 -0.32 -4.49 10.77
C LEU A 81 -0.44 -4.14 12.24
N TYR A 82 -1.46 -3.35 12.59
CA TYR A 82 -1.66 -2.83 13.94
C TYR A 82 -3.12 -2.98 14.38
N PRO A 83 -3.39 -3.14 15.69
CA PRO A 83 -4.73 -3.07 16.24
C PRO A 83 -5.35 -1.68 16.02
N ARG A 84 -6.69 -1.60 16.08
CA ARG A 84 -7.44 -0.39 15.70
C ARG A 84 -7.05 0.84 16.53
N GLU A 85 -6.70 0.64 17.79
CA GLU A 85 -6.33 1.66 18.77
C GLU A 85 -4.98 2.32 18.43
N GLN A 86 -4.15 1.65 17.62
CA GLN A 86 -2.87 2.15 17.12
C GLN A 86 -2.98 2.79 15.72
N LEU A 87 -4.17 2.82 15.11
CA LEU A 87 -4.38 3.55 13.85
C LEU A 87 -4.62 5.03 14.15
N CYS A 88 -3.87 5.93 13.51
CA CYS A 88 -4.04 7.36 13.75
C CYS A 88 -5.40 7.85 13.24
N ASN A 89 -6.05 8.72 14.03
CA ASN A 89 -7.30 9.37 13.65
C ASN A 89 -7.11 10.17 12.35
N HIS A 90 -8.13 10.18 11.50
CA HIS A 90 -8.18 10.99 10.27
C HIS A 90 -7.09 10.72 9.25
N SER A 91 -6.90 9.43 8.90
CA SER A 91 -6.01 9.01 7.80
C SER A 91 -6.31 9.60 6.39
N TYR A 92 -7.26 10.53 6.28
CA TYR A 92 -7.75 11.09 5.02
C TYR A 92 -8.38 12.51 5.15
N ASP A 93 -8.92 12.94 6.30
CA ASP A 93 -9.63 14.22 6.41
C ASP A 93 -8.79 15.34 7.06
N LYS A 94 -8.76 16.53 6.43
CA LYS A 94 -8.25 17.84 6.90
C LYS A 94 -7.31 17.77 8.12
N LEU A 95 -6.00 17.70 7.87
CA LEU A 95 -4.99 17.66 8.93
C LEU A 95 -4.75 19.04 9.56
N ARG A 96 -5.59 19.37 10.55
CA ARG A 96 -5.10 19.95 11.80
C ARG A 96 -4.83 18.80 12.75
N PHE A 97 -3.72 18.09 12.53
CA PHE A 97 -3.28 17.02 13.40
C PHE A 97 -3.07 17.56 14.82
N ASN A 98 -3.86 17.10 15.78
CA ASN A 98 -3.50 17.19 17.18
C ASN A 98 -2.95 15.82 17.56
N ALA A 99 -1.65 15.75 17.86
CA ALA A 99 -0.92 14.53 18.23
C ALA A 99 -1.35 13.94 19.58
N LYS A 100 -2.65 14.02 19.93
CA LYS A 100 -3.21 13.40 21.12
C LYS A 100 -3.59 11.95 20.84
N SER A 101 -2.59 11.07 20.76
CA SER A 101 -2.63 9.65 21.20
C SER A 101 -1.47 8.83 20.59
N HIS A 102 -1.07 7.75 21.29
CA HIS A 102 0.00 6.79 20.95
C HIS A 102 -0.28 5.94 19.68
N CYS A 103 -0.67 6.55 18.56
CA CYS A 103 -0.89 5.83 17.32
C CYS A 103 0.44 5.50 16.60
N ARG A 104 0.46 4.39 15.84
CA ARG A 104 1.62 3.83 15.14
C ARG A 104 1.49 3.77 13.63
N LEU A 105 0.29 3.97 13.07
CA LEU A 105 0.08 4.05 11.62
C LEU A 105 -0.66 5.33 11.23
N LEU A 106 0.05 6.22 10.53
CA LEU A 106 -0.51 7.39 9.88
C LEU A 106 -0.58 7.14 8.37
N VAL A 107 -1.69 7.53 7.74
CA VAL A 107 -1.83 7.54 6.29
C VAL A 107 -2.40 8.88 5.90
N SER A 108 -1.93 9.48 4.81
CA SER A 108 -2.55 10.69 4.26
C SER A 108 -2.12 10.95 2.82
N HIS A 109 -2.84 11.84 2.13
CA HIS A 109 -2.43 12.37 0.83
C HIS A 109 -1.58 13.63 0.94
N ASP A 110 -1.09 14.01 2.13
CA ASP A 110 -0.15 15.12 2.20
C ASP A 110 1.15 14.77 1.47
N ASP A 111 1.88 15.83 1.17
CA ASP A 111 3.21 15.68 0.65
C ASP A 111 4.24 15.57 1.79
N TYR A 112 5.47 15.28 1.43
CA TYR A 112 6.55 15.04 2.39
C TYR A 112 6.78 16.20 3.37
N SER A 113 6.33 17.42 3.07
CA SER A 113 6.50 18.56 3.98
C SER A 113 5.69 18.43 5.28
N ILE A 114 4.69 17.54 5.34
CA ILE A 114 3.94 17.21 6.58
C ILE A 114 4.87 16.80 7.73
N LEU A 115 6.05 16.25 7.41
CA LEU A 115 7.02 15.86 8.42
C LEU A 115 7.47 17.03 9.30
N SER A 116 7.42 18.27 8.81
CA SER A 116 7.70 19.46 9.63
C SER A 116 6.75 19.62 10.83
N THR A 117 5.61 18.93 10.80
CA THR A 117 4.59 18.94 11.87
C THR A 117 4.60 17.69 12.74
N LEU A 118 5.43 16.70 12.40
CA LEU A 118 5.48 15.39 13.05
C LEU A 118 6.82 15.19 13.77
N PRO A 119 6.93 14.27 14.75
CA PRO A 119 8.18 13.98 15.43
C PRO A 119 9.17 13.22 14.52
N VAL A 120 9.86 13.93 13.61
CA VAL A 120 10.62 13.36 12.46
C VAL A 120 11.61 12.24 12.82
N ARG A 121 12.14 12.23 14.05
CA ARG A 121 13.11 11.21 14.51
C ARG A 121 12.51 9.84 14.79
N SER A 122 11.19 9.74 14.96
CA SER A 122 10.50 8.48 15.28
C SER A 122 9.60 7.96 14.13
N ILE A 123 9.88 8.38 12.89
CA ILE A 123 9.02 8.08 11.72
C ILE A 123 9.76 7.24 10.68
N SER A 124 9.13 6.14 10.27
CA SER A 124 9.46 5.40 9.05
C SER A 124 8.42 5.70 7.98
N ILE A 125 8.87 5.97 6.76
CA ILE A 125 7.99 6.38 5.67
C ILE A 125 7.95 5.28 4.63
N VAL A 126 6.74 4.99 4.15
CA VAL A 126 6.50 4.09 3.02
C VAL A 126 5.62 4.77 1.99
N THR A 127 5.77 4.39 0.73
CA THR A 127 4.92 4.91 -0.36
C THR A 127 4.79 3.89 -1.48
N ASN A 128 3.85 4.14 -2.39
CA ASN A 128 3.71 3.43 -3.66
C ASN A 128 3.65 4.45 -4.79
N LEU A 129 4.33 4.15 -5.88
CA LEU A 129 4.32 4.95 -7.11
C LEU A 129 3.75 4.14 -8.29
N ARG A 130 3.47 4.81 -9.39
CA ARG A 130 2.82 4.28 -10.58
C ARG A 130 3.40 4.89 -11.83
N HIS A 131 3.36 4.16 -12.94
CA HIS A 131 3.71 4.70 -14.24
C HIS A 131 2.89 5.97 -14.52
N PRO A 132 3.53 7.10 -14.88
CA PRO A 132 2.85 8.40 -14.87
C PRO A 132 1.66 8.47 -15.84
N VAL A 133 1.79 7.90 -17.04
CA VAL A 133 0.70 7.85 -18.03
C VAL A 133 -0.52 7.10 -17.46
N ASP A 134 -0.29 5.96 -16.82
CA ASP A 134 -1.35 5.17 -16.22
C ASP A 134 -1.98 5.86 -15.01
N ARG A 135 -1.20 6.65 -14.27
CA ARG A 135 -1.68 7.49 -13.16
C ARG A 135 -2.60 8.59 -13.68
N VAL A 136 -2.24 9.29 -14.76
CA VAL A 136 -3.07 10.34 -15.40
C VAL A 136 -4.40 9.75 -15.88
N PHE A 137 -4.38 8.64 -16.63
CA PHE A 137 -5.61 7.94 -17.00
C PHE A 137 -6.47 7.61 -15.80
N SER A 138 -5.85 7.06 -14.76
CA SER A 138 -6.59 6.68 -13.56
C SER A 138 -7.13 7.86 -12.77
N ALA A 139 -6.50 9.02 -12.84
CA ALA A 139 -6.99 10.27 -12.23
C ALA A 139 -8.20 10.82 -13.00
N TYR A 140 -8.13 10.84 -14.33
CA TYR A 140 -9.26 11.22 -15.19
C TYR A 140 -10.48 10.32 -14.95
N GLU A 141 -10.30 9.00 -15.11
CA GLU A 141 -11.38 8.02 -14.96
C GLU A 141 -12.02 8.10 -13.57
N PHE A 142 -11.21 8.25 -12.52
CA PHE A 142 -11.71 8.36 -11.16
C PHE A 142 -12.49 9.66 -10.93
N THR A 143 -11.97 10.77 -11.42
CA THR A 143 -12.62 12.09 -11.28
C THR A 143 -13.98 12.08 -11.98
N VAL A 144 -14.06 11.56 -13.21
CA VAL A 144 -15.32 11.39 -13.94
C VAL A 144 -16.26 10.43 -13.21
N GLU A 145 -15.77 9.25 -12.80
CA GLU A 145 -16.58 8.24 -12.12
C GLU A 145 -17.21 8.79 -10.82
N VAL A 146 -16.41 9.47 -9.99
CA VAL A 146 -16.89 10.00 -8.72
C VAL A 146 -17.82 11.19 -8.95
N ALA A 147 -17.50 12.09 -9.88
CA ALA A 147 -18.36 13.21 -10.26
C ALA A 147 -19.74 12.74 -10.78
N ALA A 148 -19.76 11.70 -11.61
CA ALA A 148 -20.99 11.14 -12.17
C ALA A 148 -21.98 10.62 -11.11
N ARG A 149 -21.50 10.20 -9.93
CA ARG A 149 -22.37 9.77 -8.81
C ARG A 149 -23.29 10.87 -8.31
N PHE A 150 -22.93 12.13 -8.54
CA PHE A 150 -23.69 13.31 -8.15
C PHE A 150 -24.69 13.78 -9.20
N LEU A 151 -24.65 13.25 -10.42
CA LEU A 151 -25.61 13.57 -11.50
C LEU A 151 -26.97 12.89 -11.32
N ARG A 152 -27.18 12.19 -10.19
CA ARG A 152 -28.45 11.52 -9.89
C ARG A 152 -29.58 12.56 -9.92
N PRO A 153 -30.67 12.34 -10.69
CA PRO A 153 -31.87 13.14 -10.56
C PRO A 153 -32.33 13.08 -9.11
N ALA A 154 -32.70 14.23 -8.54
CA ALA A 154 -33.21 14.45 -7.18
C ALA A 154 -33.51 13.13 -6.45
N LEU A 155 -32.66 12.78 -5.50
CA LEU A 155 -32.71 11.54 -4.73
C LEU A 155 -34.14 11.30 -4.24
N ARG A 156 -34.83 10.33 -4.85
CA ARG A 156 -36.25 10.03 -4.57
C ARG A 156 -36.48 9.57 -3.13
N SER A 157 -35.42 9.22 -2.39
CA SER A 157 -35.48 8.84 -0.98
C SER A 157 -34.41 9.57 -0.14
N LYS A 158 -34.77 9.95 1.10
CA LYS A 158 -33.84 10.53 2.09
C LYS A 158 -32.66 9.59 2.41
N VAL A 159 -32.86 8.27 2.28
CA VAL A 159 -31.84 7.26 2.57
C VAL A 159 -30.75 7.23 1.49
N ASP A 160 -31.14 7.33 0.22
CA ASP A 160 -30.19 7.40 -0.89
C ASP A 160 -29.41 8.71 -0.85
N ALA A 161 -30.07 9.81 -0.46
CA ALA A 161 -29.43 11.10 -0.27
C ALA A 161 -28.36 11.05 0.83
N LEU A 162 -28.68 10.41 1.95
CA LEU A 162 -27.77 10.25 3.08
C LEU A 162 -26.58 9.34 2.73
N LYS A 163 -26.80 8.24 1.99
CA LYS A 163 -25.72 7.34 1.53
C LYS A 163 -24.81 8.01 0.51
N ALA A 164 -25.39 8.74 -0.46
CA ALA A 164 -24.63 9.53 -1.43
C ALA A 164 -23.81 10.61 -0.72
N SER A 165 -24.41 11.33 0.23
CA SER A 165 -23.75 12.34 1.06
C SER A 165 -22.60 11.77 1.90
N LYS A 166 -22.78 10.61 2.55
CA LYS A 166 -21.74 9.98 3.39
C LYS A 166 -20.57 9.40 2.57
N MET A 167 -20.82 8.85 1.37
CA MET A 167 -19.73 8.41 0.47
C MET A 167 -19.04 9.59 -0.19
N ALA A 168 -19.78 10.64 -0.51
CA ALA A 168 -19.27 11.90 -1.02
C ALA A 168 -18.40 12.63 0.01
N SER A 169 -18.82 12.66 1.28
CA SER A 169 -18.19 13.49 2.32
C SER A 169 -16.74 13.10 2.58
N SER A 170 -16.35 11.82 2.44
CA SER A 170 -14.94 11.45 2.59
C SER A 170 -14.12 11.86 1.37
N THR A 171 -14.53 11.55 0.13
CA THR A 171 -13.73 11.89 -1.05
C THR A 171 -13.63 13.40 -1.29
N LEU A 172 -14.71 14.14 -1.04
CA LEU A 172 -14.77 15.60 -1.21
C LEU A 172 -13.97 16.39 -0.15
N MET A 173 -13.41 15.72 0.85
CA MET A 173 -12.64 16.34 1.93
C MET A 173 -11.13 16.03 1.85
N ILE A 174 -10.73 15.21 0.87
CA ILE A 174 -9.37 14.72 0.69
C ILE A 174 -8.73 15.42 -0.51
N TRP A 175 -7.55 16.01 -0.35
CA TRP A 175 -6.76 16.52 -1.49
C TRP A 175 -6.27 15.36 -2.38
N PRO A 176 -6.23 15.49 -3.72
CA PRO A 176 -6.72 16.62 -4.51
C PRO A 176 -8.22 16.51 -4.86
N TRP A 177 -8.88 15.41 -4.51
CA TRP A 177 -10.25 15.11 -4.92
C TRP A 177 -11.31 16.11 -4.45
N SER A 178 -11.06 16.80 -3.33
CA SER A 178 -11.86 17.92 -2.84
C SER A 178 -11.96 19.07 -3.85
N ILE A 179 -11.02 19.18 -4.79
CA ILE A 179 -11.00 20.19 -5.86
C ILE A 179 -11.50 19.59 -7.18
N PHE A 180 -10.96 18.42 -7.55
CA PHE A 180 -11.24 17.80 -8.85
C PHE A 180 -12.68 17.32 -9.01
N VAL A 181 -13.24 16.69 -7.97
CA VAL A 181 -14.57 16.08 -8.08
C VAL A 181 -15.66 17.15 -8.24
N PRO A 182 -15.69 18.25 -7.45
CA PRO A 182 -16.64 19.33 -7.70
C PRO A 182 -16.50 19.96 -9.08
N TRP A 183 -15.27 20.25 -9.52
CA TRP A 183 -15.02 20.83 -10.84
C TRP A 183 -15.53 19.96 -11.99
N MET A 184 -15.21 18.66 -11.98
CA MET A 184 -15.70 17.73 -13.00
C MET A 184 -17.21 17.51 -12.89
N ARG A 185 -17.79 17.53 -11.68
CA ARG A 185 -19.25 17.43 -11.52
C ARG A 185 -19.95 18.57 -12.25
N ASP A 186 -19.43 19.78 -12.13
CA ASP A 186 -20.02 20.97 -12.76
C ASP A 186 -19.91 20.86 -14.30
N ASP A 187 -18.77 20.40 -14.84
CA ASP A 187 -18.62 20.07 -16.27
C ASP A 187 -19.65 19.04 -16.76
N LEU A 188 -19.78 17.92 -16.04
CA LEU A 188 -20.72 16.85 -16.41
C LEU A 188 -22.18 17.32 -16.32
N TYR A 189 -22.50 18.23 -15.40
CA TYR A 189 -23.85 18.77 -15.25
C TYR A 189 -24.24 19.64 -16.46
N GLU A 190 -23.35 20.51 -16.91
CA GLU A 190 -23.60 21.35 -18.09
C GLU A 190 -23.73 20.50 -19.36
N ARG A 191 -22.84 19.52 -19.56
CA ARG A 191 -22.98 18.55 -20.68
C ARG A 191 -24.30 17.78 -20.59
N GLY A 192 -24.69 17.40 -19.37
CA GLY A 192 -25.99 16.77 -19.10
C GLY A 192 -27.19 17.61 -19.57
N LYS A 193 -27.21 18.91 -19.26
CA LYS A 193 -28.27 19.83 -19.71
C LYS A 193 -28.32 19.93 -21.23
N HIS A 194 -27.17 20.11 -21.89
CA HIS A 194 -27.11 20.23 -23.33
C HIS A 194 -27.66 18.99 -24.07
N ARG A 195 -27.39 17.78 -23.55
CA ARG A 195 -27.96 16.55 -24.10
C ARG A 195 -29.49 16.50 -23.99
N ILE A 196 -30.03 16.92 -22.84
CA ILE A 196 -31.49 16.96 -22.63
C ILE A 196 -32.13 17.96 -23.58
N SER A 197 -31.54 19.14 -23.76
CA SER A 197 -32.09 20.18 -24.65
C SER A 197 -31.96 19.84 -26.13
N SER A 198 -30.98 19.02 -26.53
CA SER A 198 -30.73 18.64 -27.93
C SER A 198 -31.44 17.35 -28.37
N ALA A 199 -32.22 16.72 -27.48
CA ALA A 199 -32.86 15.41 -27.73
C ALA A 199 -31.89 14.32 -28.22
N GLN A 200 -30.61 14.42 -27.88
CA GLN A 200 -29.58 13.50 -28.35
C GLN A 200 -29.78 12.11 -27.72
N GLU A 201 -29.88 11.07 -28.55
CA GLU A 201 -30.04 9.70 -28.09
C GLU A 201 -28.84 9.24 -27.24
N LYS A 202 -29.13 8.33 -26.29
CA LYS A 202 -28.13 7.68 -25.42
C LYS A 202 -27.38 6.54 -26.11
N THR A 203 -27.52 6.40 -27.43
CA THR A 203 -26.89 5.34 -28.23
C THR A 203 -25.43 5.68 -28.48
N SER A 204 -24.58 4.66 -28.57
CA SER A 204 -23.17 4.84 -28.91
C SER A 204 -23.07 5.12 -30.41
N PRO A 205 -22.64 6.31 -30.85
CA PRO A 205 -22.44 6.58 -32.27
C PRO A 205 -21.38 5.64 -32.86
N GLU A 206 -21.41 5.43 -34.18
CA GLU A 206 -20.27 4.84 -34.88
C GLU A 206 -19.01 5.68 -34.61
N GLY A 207 -17.90 5.02 -34.30
CA GLY A 207 -16.64 5.70 -33.94
C GLY A 207 -16.59 6.28 -32.52
N PHE A 208 -17.49 5.89 -31.61
CA PHE A 208 -17.48 6.35 -30.23
C PHE A 208 -16.16 6.05 -29.50
N SER A 209 -15.59 7.09 -28.89
CA SER A 209 -14.39 6.98 -28.05
C SER A 209 -14.70 7.36 -26.60
N ASN A 210 -14.41 6.46 -25.67
CA ASN A 210 -14.56 6.71 -24.22
C ASN A 210 -13.71 7.88 -23.71
N TYR A 211 -12.67 8.27 -24.47
CA TYR A 211 -11.75 9.35 -24.11
C TYR A 211 -11.90 10.58 -25.03
N ASN A 212 -12.80 10.54 -26.01
CA ASN A 212 -13.14 11.68 -26.86
C ASN A 212 -14.65 11.73 -27.13
N ALA A 213 -15.42 11.97 -26.06
CA ALA A 213 -16.87 11.96 -26.08
C ALA A 213 -17.43 13.26 -25.46
N SER A 214 -17.19 14.38 -26.12
CA SER A 214 -17.51 15.74 -25.63
C SER A 214 -18.98 15.94 -25.22
N ALA A 215 -19.92 15.22 -25.85
CA ALA A 215 -21.33 15.28 -25.46
C ALA A 215 -21.60 14.68 -24.06
N PHE A 216 -20.74 13.77 -23.58
CA PHE A 216 -20.97 12.97 -22.38
C PHE A 216 -20.04 13.35 -21.22
N VAL A 217 -18.77 13.60 -21.53
CA VAL A 217 -17.69 13.89 -20.56
C VAL A 217 -16.69 14.85 -21.20
N MET A 218 -15.92 15.57 -20.38
CA MET A 218 -14.73 16.26 -20.85
C MET A 218 -13.80 15.30 -21.61
N PRO A 219 -13.46 15.58 -22.88
CA PRO A 219 -12.47 14.81 -23.63
C PRO A 219 -11.14 14.71 -22.88
N PHE A 220 -10.47 13.58 -22.99
CA PHE A 220 -9.22 13.33 -22.26
C PHE A 220 -8.09 14.28 -22.66
N HIS A 221 -8.00 14.63 -23.96
CA HIS A 221 -7.05 15.64 -24.43
C HIS A 221 -7.34 17.04 -23.86
N GLU A 222 -8.61 17.37 -23.60
CA GLU A 222 -8.97 18.62 -22.93
C GLU A 222 -8.57 18.56 -21.45
N PHE A 223 -8.87 17.44 -20.78
CA PHE A 223 -8.55 17.23 -19.37
C PHE A 223 -7.06 17.43 -19.07
N ILE A 224 -6.14 16.84 -19.85
CA ILE A 224 -4.70 16.92 -19.56
C ILE A 224 -4.14 18.35 -19.62
N HIS A 225 -4.83 19.28 -20.28
CA HIS A 225 -4.43 20.69 -20.39
C HIS A 225 -5.04 21.60 -19.34
N GLN A 226 -5.91 21.08 -18.48
CA GLN A 226 -6.54 21.89 -17.44
C GLN A 226 -5.52 22.30 -16.39
N HIS A 227 -5.52 23.58 -16.01
CA HIS A 227 -4.59 24.13 -15.01
C HIS A 227 -4.56 23.30 -13.71
N LEU A 228 -5.72 22.82 -13.25
CA LEU A 228 -5.82 21.95 -12.08
C LEU A 228 -5.02 20.66 -12.26
N VAL A 229 -5.05 20.06 -13.45
CA VAL A 229 -4.32 18.83 -13.81
C VAL A 229 -2.83 19.11 -13.89
N THR A 230 -2.41 20.22 -14.51
CA THR A 230 -1.01 20.67 -14.51
C THR A 230 -0.47 20.86 -13.10
N ASP A 231 -1.26 21.43 -12.20
CA ASP A 231 -0.82 21.78 -10.85
C ASP A 231 -0.74 20.59 -9.88
N ASN A 232 -1.53 19.53 -10.12
CA ASN A 232 -1.75 18.47 -9.13
C ASN A 232 -1.54 17.04 -9.65
N ILE A 233 -1.69 16.81 -10.95
CA ILE A 233 -1.61 15.47 -11.56
C ILE A 233 -0.33 15.34 -12.36
N HIS A 234 0.02 16.29 -13.23
CA HIS A 234 1.31 16.28 -13.92
C HIS A 234 2.46 16.53 -12.94
N ASN A 235 3.50 15.70 -12.99
CA ASN A 235 4.61 15.70 -12.03
C ASN A 235 4.19 15.56 -10.54
N GLY A 236 2.94 15.12 -10.30
CA GLY A 236 2.36 15.06 -8.95
C GLY A 236 3.07 14.08 -8.03
N GLU A 237 3.65 12.99 -8.53
CA GLU A 237 4.43 12.05 -7.72
C GLU A 237 5.72 12.71 -7.23
N ALA A 238 6.49 13.30 -8.15
CA ALA A 238 7.70 14.04 -7.85
C ALA A 238 7.43 15.21 -6.90
N PHE A 239 6.39 16.01 -7.13
CA PHE A 239 6.04 17.11 -6.23
C PHE A 239 5.56 16.63 -4.86
N GLN A 240 4.83 15.52 -4.77
CA GLN A 240 4.38 15.00 -3.47
C GLN A 240 5.53 14.41 -2.65
N ILE A 241 6.47 13.72 -3.28
CA ILE A 241 7.67 13.25 -2.61
C ILE A 241 8.62 14.42 -2.28
N ALA A 242 8.73 15.41 -3.16
CA ALA A 242 9.52 16.62 -2.93
C ALA A 242 8.86 17.62 -1.97
N GLY A 243 7.61 17.39 -1.53
CA GLY A 243 6.97 18.26 -0.55
C GLY A 243 6.63 19.65 -1.12
N LEU A 244 6.18 19.68 -2.38
CA LEU A 244 5.93 20.91 -3.16
C LEU A 244 4.51 20.97 -3.75
N THR A 245 3.60 20.10 -3.35
CA THR A 245 2.23 20.07 -3.91
C THR A 245 1.46 21.35 -3.58
N SER A 246 0.26 21.50 -4.14
CA SER A 246 -0.64 22.58 -3.71
C SER A 246 -1.17 22.41 -2.28
N ASN A 247 -0.95 21.24 -1.65
CA ASN A 247 -1.29 20.95 -0.25
C ASN A 247 -0.04 20.97 0.66
N SER A 248 1.07 21.55 0.18
CA SER A 248 2.33 21.60 0.89
C SER A 248 2.30 22.52 2.12
N TYR A 249 3.01 22.10 3.18
CA TYR A 249 3.41 22.91 4.32
C TYR A 249 4.69 23.73 4.05
N THR A 250 5.36 23.51 2.92
CA THR A 250 6.53 24.30 2.49
C THR A 250 6.09 25.70 2.09
N LYS A 251 6.54 26.71 2.83
CA LYS A 251 6.33 28.13 2.47
C LYS A 251 6.90 28.42 1.08
N GLY A 252 6.08 28.96 0.19
CA GLY A 252 6.48 29.30 -1.18
C GLY A 252 6.52 28.11 -2.15
N ALA A 253 5.95 26.94 -1.81
CA ALA A 253 5.86 25.80 -2.72
C ALA A 253 5.22 26.15 -4.08
N GLU A 254 4.19 26.97 -4.07
CA GLU A 254 3.53 27.48 -5.28
C GLU A 254 4.49 28.27 -6.18
N LYS A 255 5.32 29.15 -5.60
CA LYS A 255 6.35 29.91 -6.32
C LYS A 255 7.38 28.97 -6.97
N ILE A 256 7.82 27.96 -6.23
CA ILE A 256 8.78 26.96 -6.70
C ILE A 256 8.18 26.17 -7.87
N ARG A 257 6.94 25.67 -7.72
CA ARG A 257 6.22 24.97 -8.81
C ARG A 257 6.07 25.85 -10.04
N ARG A 258 5.67 27.11 -9.87
CA ARG A 258 5.55 28.07 -10.97
C ARG A 258 6.88 28.23 -11.71
N CYS A 259 7.98 28.40 -11.00
CA CYS A 259 9.31 28.48 -11.60
C CYS A 259 9.68 27.23 -12.42
N ILE A 260 9.31 26.05 -11.96
CA ILE A 260 9.60 24.79 -12.68
C ILE A 260 8.73 24.64 -13.92
N VAL A 261 7.47 25.06 -13.86
CA VAL A 261 6.58 25.05 -15.03
C VAL A 261 7.10 25.97 -16.13
N HIS A 262 7.57 27.17 -15.79
CA HIS A 262 8.09 28.14 -16.77
C HIS A 262 9.54 27.83 -17.19
N HIS A 263 10.33 27.20 -16.31
CA HIS A 263 11.72 26.81 -16.57
C HIS A 263 11.92 25.32 -16.27
N PRO A 264 11.53 24.41 -17.18
CA PRO A 264 11.52 22.97 -16.94
C PRO A 264 12.87 22.37 -16.53
N HIS A 265 13.98 22.97 -16.96
CA HIS A 265 15.34 22.54 -16.57
C HIS A 265 15.57 22.61 -15.04
N LEU A 266 14.86 23.48 -14.33
CA LEU A 266 14.91 23.57 -12.86
C LEU A 266 14.26 22.36 -12.17
N GLY A 267 13.46 21.57 -12.90
CA GLY A 267 12.86 20.34 -12.39
C GLY A 267 13.89 19.29 -11.94
N ALA A 268 15.13 19.35 -12.44
CA ALA A 268 16.22 18.49 -11.99
C ALA A 268 16.49 18.60 -10.47
N HIS A 269 16.32 19.80 -9.90
CA HIS A 269 16.46 20.02 -8.45
C HIS A 269 15.35 19.33 -7.65
N VAL A 270 14.11 19.33 -8.18
CA VAL A 270 12.99 18.60 -7.56
C VAL A 270 13.22 17.10 -7.63
N LEU A 271 13.66 16.61 -8.78
CA LEU A 271 13.97 15.20 -8.98
C LEU A 271 15.07 14.73 -8.02
N ASN A 272 16.12 15.53 -7.83
CA ASN A 272 17.20 15.24 -6.89
C ASN A 272 16.66 15.09 -5.45
N VAL A 273 15.92 16.08 -4.95
CA VAL A 273 15.31 16.03 -3.61
C VAL A 273 14.35 14.84 -3.48
N ALA A 274 13.54 14.57 -4.49
CA ALA A 274 12.60 13.44 -4.47
C ALA A 274 13.33 12.09 -4.36
N LYS A 275 14.37 11.87 -5.17
CA LYS A 275 15.22 10.67 -5.12
C LYS A 275 15.86 10.49 -3.73
N MET A 276 16.47 11.54 -3.19
CA MET A 276 17.08 11.51 -1.85
C MET A 276 16.07 11.20 -0.74
N ARG A 277 14.82 11.64 -0.89
CA ARG A 277 13.75 11.33 0.08
C ARG A 277 13.30 9.89 -0.03
N LEU A 278 13.11 9.39 -1.25
CA LEU A 278 12.84 7.97 -1.48
C LEU A 278 13.95 7.10 -0.89
N ASP A 279 15.21 7.54 -0.99
CA ASP A 279 16.36 6.87 -0.37
C ASP A 279 16.22 6.66 1.13
N LYS A 280 15.58 7.59 1.82
CA LYS A 280 15.34 7.52 3.26
C LYS A 280 14.02 6.82 3.63
N MET A 281 13.22 6.37 2.66
CA MET A 281 12.01 5.58 2.92
C MET A 281 12.35 4.10 3.11
N ILE A 282 11.75 3.47 4.13
CA ILE A 282 11.96 2.04 4.46
C ILE A 282 11.40 1.14 3.35
N PHE A 283 10.36 1.59 2.63
CA PHE A 283 9.81 0.85 1.51
C PHE A 283 9.19 1.76 0.45
N VAL A 284 9.41 1.43 -0.83
CA VAL A 284 8.80 2.12 -1.97
C VAL A 284 8.26 1.04 -2.92
N GLY A 285 6.94 0.93 -3.06
CA GLY A 285 6.30 -0.04 -3.92
C GLY A 285 5.94 0.49 -5.30
N LEU A 286 5.58 -0.44 -6.20
CA LEU A 286 5.12 -0.16 -7.56
C LEU A 286 3.69 -0.66 -7.76
N THR A 287 2.85 0.18 -8.36
CA THR A 287 1.45 -0.17 -8.65
C THR A 287 1.34 -1.25 -9.73
N GLU A 288 2.24 -1.25 -10.71
CA GLU A 288 2.32 -2.24 -11.79
C GLU A 288 2.67 -3.63 -11.25
N LYS A 289 3.37 -3.67 -10.11
CA LYS A 289 3.75 -4.89 -9.39
C LYS A 289 3.10 -4.90 -8.00
N HIS A 290 1.80 -4.62 -7.95
CA HIS A 290 1.10 -4.35 -6.67
C HIS A 290 1.17 -5.52 -5.68
N GLU A 291 1.00 -6.75 -6.18
CA GLU A 291 1.08 -7.97 -5.37
C GLU A 291 2.50 -8.24 -4.89
N ASP A 292 3.49 -8.17 -5.77
CA ASP A 292 4.91 -8.29 -5.41
C ASP A 292 5.33 -7.21 -4.41
N SER A 293 4.80 -5.99 -4.56
CA SER A 293 5.04 -4.89 -3.63
C SER A 293 4.48 -5.20 -2.24
N ALA A 294 3.28 -5.78 -2.16
CA ALA A 294 2.70 -6.21 -0.88
C ALA A 294 3.51 -7.35 -0.23
N LYS A 295 3.99 -8.32 -1.03
CA LYS A 295 4.87 -9.39 -0.57
C LYS A 295 6.20 -8.85 -0.04
N ALA A 296 6.91 -8.05 -0.83
CA ALA A 296 8.17 -7.43 -0.43
C ALA A 296 8.00 -6.56 0.82
N PHE A 297 6.93 -5.75 0.89
CA PHE A 297 6.60 -4.96 2.08
C PHE A 297 6.43 -5.84 3.32
N ALA A 298 5.68 -6.94 3.22
CA ALA A 298 5.41 -7.81 4.37
C ALA A 298 6.71 -8.39 4.95
N HIS A 299 7.69 -8.70 4.09
CA HIS A 299 9.00 -9.21 4.52
C HIS A 299 9.93 -8.13 5.07
N ILE A 300 9.91 -6.91 4.53
CA ILE A 300 10.80 -5.83 4.94
C ILE A 300 10.27 -5.12 6.19
N VAL A 301 8.98 -4.82 6.23
CA VAL A 301 8.36 -3.95 7.24
C VAL A 301 7.57 -4.77 8.27
N ALA A 302 6.63 -5.61 7.82
CA ALA A 302 5.76 -6.32 8.77
C ALA A 302 6.53 -7.31 9.66
N LYS A 303 7.60 -7.91 9.14
CA LYS A 303 8.53 -8.73 9.95
C LYS A 303 9.14 -7.95 11.12
N GLN A 304 9.51 -6.68 10.91
CA GLN A 304 10.07 -5.83 11.96
C GLN A 304 9.00 -5.46 13.01
N ILE A 305 7.76 -5.22 12.57
CA ILE A 305 6.63 -4.97 13.48
C ILE A 305 6.45 -6.14 14.45
N HIS A 306 6.44 -7.37 13.94
CA HIS A 306 6.29 -8.55 14.80
C HIS A 306 7.46 -8.71 15.78
N ALA A 307 8.69 -8.48 15.33
CA ALA A 307 9.86 -8.54 16.20
C ALA A 307 9.81 -7.53 17.36
N GLN A 308 9.20 -6.35 17.14
CA GLN A 308 8.98 -5.35 18.19
C GLN A 308 7.86 -5.74 19.17
N GLU A 309 6.93 -6.61 18.79
CA GLU A 309 5.76 -7.01 19.61
C GLU A 309 5.97 -8.30 20.42
N GLU A 310 6.94 -9.15 20.05
CA GLU A 310 7.24 -10.40 20.76
C GLU A 310 7.74 -10.29 22.24
N PRO A 311 8.19 -9.14 22.80
CA PRO A 311 8.62 -9.12 24.21
C PRO A 311 7.49 -9.20 25.25
N ILE A 312 6.21 -8.98 24.89
CA ILE A 312 5.14 -8.73 25.88
C ILE A 312 4.44 -10.01 26.37
N ILE A 313 4.55 -11.15 25.67
CA ILE A 313 3.76 -12.35 25.98
C ILE A 313 4.45 -13.31 26.97
N SER A 314 5.72 -13.08 27.35
CA SER A 314 6.47 -14.03 28.18
C SER A 314 6.22 -13.95 29.70
N THR A 315 5.38 -13.02 30.20
CA THR A 315 5.24 -12.78 31.65
C THR A 315 3.83 -12.85 32.22
N THR A 316 2.84 -13.41 31.51
CA THR A 316 1.54 -13.71 32.14
C THR A 316 1.35 -15.22 32.25
N GLN A 317 1.51 -15.70 33.48
CA GLN A 317 1.30 -17.08 33.86
C GLN A 317 -0.07 -17.58 33.36
N ARG A 318 -0.04 -18.78 32.79
CA ARG A 318 -1.20 -19.61 32.45
C ARG A 318 -2.08 -19.81 33.68
N SER A 319 -3.33 -19.40 33.60
CA SER A 319 -4.43 -19.96 34.38
C SER A 319 -5.50 -20.47 33.40
N PRO A 320 -5.76 -21.78 33.32
CA PRO A 320 -6.72 -22.35 32.38
C PRO A 320 -8.10 -22.49 33.04
N SER A 321 -8.95 -21.48 32.94
CA SER A 321 -10.36 -21.61 33.35
C SER A 321 -11.23 -20.45 32.87
N ALA A 322 -11.73 -20.56 31.64
CA ALA A 322 -13.04 -20.04 31.19
C ALA A 322 -13.21 -20.38 29.69
N VAL A 323 -13.34 -21.67 29.38
CA VAL A 323 -13.81 -22.16 28.07
C VAL A 323 -15.23 -22.67 28.26
N SER A 324 -16.20 -21.76 28.23
CA SER A 324 -17.58 -22.06 27.81
C SER A 324 -18.37 -20.75 27.81
N GLU A 325 -19.25 -20.62 26.82
CA GLU A 325 -20.24 -19.55 26.65
C GLU A 325 -19.79 -18.29 25.92
N LEU A 326 -19.78 -18.39 24.58
CA LEU A 326 -20.47 -17.46 23.67
C LEU A 326 -20.32 -17.98 22.23
N ARG A 327 -20.98 -19.10 21.97
CA ARG A 327 -21.42 -19.47 20.62
C ARG A 327 -22.87 -18.97 20.49
N ASN A 328 -23.16 -18.37 19.33
CA ASN A 328 -24.48 -17.97 18.82
C ASN A 328 -24.81 -16.47 18.94
N SER A 329 -24.32 -15.69 17.99
CA SER A 329 -25.15 -14.71 17.27
C SER A 329 -24.42 -14.22 16.01
N ALA A 330 -24.87 -14.71 14.86
CA ALA A 330 -24.54 -14.15 13.56
C ALA A 330 -25.42 -12.92 13.33
N SER A 331 -24.79 -11.77 13.05
CA SER A 331 -25.43 -10.66 12.34
C SER A 331 -24.35 -9.75 11.75
N ASP A 332 -24.58 -9.39 10.49
CA ASP A 332 -23.72 -8.59 9.63
C ASP A 332 -23.42 -7.19 10.15
N ASN A 333 -22.20 -6.75 9.83
CA ASN A 333 -21.60 -5.42 9.91
C ASN A 333 -20.59 -5.21 11.03
N ALA A 334 -19.40 -4.76 10.61
CA ALA A 334 -18.18 -4.55 11.39
C ALA A 334 -17.45 -5.84 11.82
N THR A 335 -16.67 -6.42 10.90
CA THR A 335 -15.60 -7.32 11.32
C THR A 335 -14.51 -6.51 12.04
N GLY A 336 -14.66 -6.44 13.36
CA GLY A 336 -13.54 -6.30 14.28
C GLY A 336 -12.60 -7.48 14.08
N PHE A 337 -11.40 -7.20 13.61
CA PHE A 337 -10.26 -8.10 13.75
C PHE A 337 -9.37 -7.50 14.82
N ALA A 338 -9.70 -7.75 16.08
CA ALA A 338 -8.68 -7.91 17.11
C ALA A 338 -8.38 -9.41 17.16
N LYS A 339 -7.54 -9.88 16.25
CA LYS A 339 -6.97 -11.23 16.28
C LYS A 339 -5.50 -11.05 16.01
N GLN A 340 -4.70 -11.39 17.02
CA GLN A 340 -3.29 -11.80 16.98
C GLN A 340 -2.52 -11.44 15.71
N ALA A 341 -1.45 -10.63 15.84
CA ALA A 341 -0.61 -10.17 14.74
C ALA A 341 -0.40 -11.28 13.69
N LEU A 342 -0.90 -11.05 12.47
CA LEU A 342 -0.88 -12.05 11.41
C LEU A 342 0.56 -12.35 11.05
N THR A 343 0.96 -13.63 10.99
CA THR A 343 2.27 -13.99 10.42
C THR A 343 2.45 -13.39 9.03
N VAL A 344 3.69 -13.22 8.58
CA VAL A 344 3.98 -12.64 7.24
C VAL A 344 3.20 -13.35 6.13
N ASP A 345 3.17 -14.68 6.13
CA ASP A 345 2.38 -15.45 5.16
C ASP A 345 0.87 -15.28 5.34
N GLY A 346 0.40 -15.14 6.59
CA GLY A 346 -0.98 -14.84 6.90
C GLY A 346 -1.42 -13.48 6.35
N LEU A 347 -0.54 -12.47 6.47
CA LEU A 347 -0.75 -11.13 5.94
C LEU A 347 -0.82 -11.12 4.41
N ILE A 348 0.08 -11.85 3.74
CA ILE A 348 0.08 -11.98 2.27
C ILE A 348 -1.23 -12.64 1.78
N ARG A 349 -1.65 -13.76 2.38
CA ARG A 349 -2.91 -14.42 2.01
C ARG A 349 -4.13 -13.54 2.27
N ALA A 350 -4.14 -12.80 3.39
CA ALA A 350 -5.21 -11.86 3.70
C ALA A 350 -5.28 -10.73 2.66
N TYR A 351 -4.14 -10.23 2.23
CA TYR A 351 -4.02 -9.22 1.19
C TYR A 351 -4.55 -9.72 -0.16
N GLU A 352 -4.11 -10.88 -0.63
CA GLU A 352 -4.53 -11.47 -1.91
C GLU A 352 -6.06 -11.60 -1.97
N LYS A 353 -6.66 -12.21 -0.94
CA LYS A 353 -8.12 -12.36 -0.81
C LYS A 353 -8.85 -11.02 -0.77
N CYS A 354 -8.38 -10.08 0.05
CA CYS A 354 -8.99 -8.75 0.18
C CYS A 354 -8.91 -7.97 -1.14
N SER A 355 -7.75 -8.01 -1.82
CA SER A 355 -7.51 -7.29 -3.07
C SER A 355 -8.40 -7.77 -4.21
N GLY A 356 -8.63 -9.09 -4.32
CA GLY A 356 -9.52 -9.68 -5.31
C GLY A 356 -10.97 -9.22 -5.10
N ARG A 357 -11.46 -9.31 -3.86
CA ARG A 357 -12.80 -8.83 -3.49
C ARG A 357 -12.98 -7.34 -3.75
N LEU A 358 -12.00 -6.52 -3.36
CA LEU A 358 -12.08 -5.07 -3.52
C LEU A 358 -12.11 -4.66 -5.00
N ARG A 359 -11.34 -5.35 -5.86
CA ARG A 359 -11.38 -5.16 -7.32
C ARG A 359 -12.76 -5.42 -7.90
N SER A 360 -13.41 -6.53 -7.50
CA SER A 360 -14.77 -6.86 -7.94
C SER A 360 -15.78 -5.76 -7.57
N ILE A 361 -15.78 -5.35 -6.29
CA ILE A 361 -16.68 -4.29 -5.79
C ILE A 361 -16.45 -2.97 -6.53
N GLN A 362 -15.20 -2.60 -6.80
CA GLN A 362 -14.87 -1.38 -7.54
C GLN A 362 -15.38 -1.41 -8.98
N ALA A 363 -15.28 -2.56 -9.65
CA ALA A 363 -15.82 -2.73 -11.01
C ALA A 363 -17.35 -2.55 -11.04
N GLU A 364 -18.07 -3.15 -10.10
CA GLU A 364 -19.53 -2.98 -9.95
C GLU A 364 -19.90 -1.52 -9.66
N HIS A 365 -19.19 -0.88 -8.72
CA HIS A 365 -19.43 0.52 -8.37
C HIS A 365 -19.22 1.47 -9.55
N ARG A 366 -18.24 1.19 -10.43
CA ARG A 366 -18.00 1.99 -11.63
C ARG A 366 -19.19 1.96 -12.58
N ILE A 367 -19.72 0.77 -12.86
CA ILE A 367 -20.90 0.58 -13.73
C ILE A 367 -22.09 1.38 -13.18
N VAL A 368 -22.33 1.31 -11.87
CA VAL A 368 -23.43 2.04 -11.22
C VAL A 368 -23.21 3.56 -11.28
N SER A 369 -21.97 4.02 -11.12
CA SER A 369 -21.63 5.45 -11.09
C SER A 369 -21.83 6.13 -12.44
N LEU A 370 -21.46 5.44 -13.53
CA LEU A 370 -21.50 5.99 -14.90
C LEU A 370 -22.87 5.85 -15.59
N LYS A 371 -23.90 5.33 -14.90
CA LYS A 371 -25.24 5.10 -15.49
C LYS A 371 -25.86 6.34 -16.16
N HIS A 372 -25.57 7.56 -15.64
CA HIS A 372 -26.09 8.82 -16.20
C HIS A 372 -25.18 9.44 -17.27
N SER A 373 -24.00 8.85 -17.46
CA SER A 373 -22.98 9.22 -18.45
C SER A 373 -22.84 8.18 -19.56
N LEU A 374 -23.80 7.24 -19.69
CA LEU A 374 -23.83 6.29 -20.81
C LEU A 374 -23.75 7.02 -22.15
N PRO A 375 -22.97 6.49 -23.13
CA PRO A 375 -22.40 5.14 -23.16
C PRO A 375 -20.96 5.00 -22.59
N ILE A 376 -20.46 5.96 -21.81
CA ILE A 376 -19.08 5.95 -21.28
C ILE A 376 -18.78 4.70 -20.45
N SER A 377 -17.69 4.00 -20.81
CA SER A 377 -17.15 2.84 -20.12
C SER A 377 -15.63 2.83 -20.16
N PHE A 378 -14.99 2.95 -18.99
CA PHE A 378 -13.53 2.97 -18.88
C PHE A 378 -12.96 1.57 -18.63
N SER A 379 -12.06 1.13 -19.52
CA SER A 379 -11.28 -0.10 -19.38
C SER A 379 -9.84 0.12 -19.84
N LYS A 380 -8.94 -0.83 -19.55
CA LYS A 380 -7.56 -0.75 -20.05
C LYS A 380 -7.50 -0.88 -21.57
N GLU A 381 -8.37 -1.71 -22.13
CA GLU A 381 -8.50 -1.94 -23.57
C GLU A 381 -8.97 -0.65 -24.25
N ALA A 382 -9.90 0.09 -23.66
CA ALA A 382 -10.34 1.38 -24.19
C ALA A 382 -9.21 2.42 -24.24
N ARG A 383 -8.19 2.34 -23.37
CA ARG A 383 -7.03 3.25 -23.40
C ARG A 383 -6.18 3.07 -24.65
N LEU A 384 -6.18 1.87 -25.25
CA LEU A 384 -5.44 1.58 -26.48
C LEU A 384 -5.98 2.37 -27.68
N GLY A 385 -7.23 2.85 -27.61
CA GLY A 385 -7.84 3.72 -28.61
C GLY A 385 -7.46 5.21 -28.47
N VAL A 386 -6.63 5.58 -27.49
CA VAL A 386 -6.15 6.96 -27.34
C VAL A 386 -4.96 7.19 -28.27
N PRO A 387 -4.99 8.24 -29.12
CA PRO A 387 -3.88 8.57 -30.02
C PRO A 387 -2.52 8.68 -29.31
N GLU A 388 -1.46 8.15 -29.94
CA GLU A 388 -0.09 8.19 -29.40
C GLU A 388 0.38 9.62 -29.12
N GLN A 389 -0.05 10.60 -29.92
CA GLN A 389 0.27 12.02 -29.72
C GLN A 389 -0.15 12.52 -28.32
N ILE A 390 -1.30 12.08 -27.82
CA ILE A 390 -1.79 12.41 -26.48
C ILE A 390 -0.92 11.71 -25.41
N LEU A 391 -0.47 10.48 -25.69
CA LEU A 391 0.41 9.76 -24.76
C LEU A 391 1.77 10.45 -24.64
N GLU A 392 2.35 10.89 -25.76
CA GLU A 392 3.59 11.68 -25.79
C GLU A 392 3.43 13.02 -25.08
N GLU A 393 2.29 13.68 -25.22
CA GLU A 393 1.99 14.90 -24.50
C GLU A 393 1.93 14.69 -22.99
N ILE A 394 1.27 13.62 -22.52
CA ILE A 394 1.27 13.25 -21.11
C ILE A 394 2.69 12.95 -20.61
N LYS A 395 3.50 12.25 -21.40
CA LYS A 395 4.90 11.97 -21.05
C LYS A 395 5.69 13.26 -20.89
N LYS A 396 5.53 14.22 -21.82
CA LYS A 396 6.16 15.54 -21.74
C LYS A 396 5.72 16.33 -20.51
N LEU A 397 4.42 16.39 -20.24
CA LEU A 397 3.86 17.11 -19.10
C LEU A 397 4.26 16.47 -17.76
N SER A 398 4.46 15.15 -17.73
CA SER A 398 4.84 14.37 -16.55
C SER A 398 6.31 13.90 -16.57
N ALA A 399 7.22 14.65 -17.21
CA ALA A 399 8.61 14.24 -17.40
C ALA A 399 9.35 13.92 -16.08
N LEU A 400 9.12 14.70 -15.01
CA LEU A 400 9.76 14.44 -13.71
C LEU A 400 9.26 13.14 -13.08
N ASP A 401 7.97 12.83 -13.25
CA ASP A 401 7.42 11.58 -12.75
C ASP A 401 7.96 10.38 -13.54
N LEU A 402 8.26 10.52 -14.84
CA LEU A 402 8.88 9.45 -15.63
C LEU A 402 10.29 9.14 -15.13
N ASP A 403 11.12 10.16 -14.96
CA ASP A 403 12.49 9.99 -14.45
C ASP A 403 12.50 9.44 -13.01
N LEU A 404 11.54 9.87 -12.19
CA LEU A 404 11.38 9.35 -10.83
C LEU A 404 10.92 7.89 -10.86
N PHE A 405 9.98 7.54 -11.74
CA PHE A 405 9.45 6.18 -11.86
C PHE A 405 10.53 5.20 -12.31
N GLU A 406 11.36 5.56 -13.29
CA GLU A 406 12.52 4.74 -13.72
C GLU A 406 13.47 4.47 -12.54
N TYR A 407 13.81 5.52 -11.79
CA TYR A 407 14.64 5.38 -10.59
C TYR A 407 14.01 4.43 -9.56
N VAL A 408 12.70 4.53 -9.34
CA VAL A 408 11.97 3.67 -8.40
C VAL A 408 11.90 2.22 -8.90
N GLN A 409 11.81 1.98 -10.21
CA GLN A 409 11.88 0.63 -10.76
C GLN A 409 13.22 -0.03 -10.45
N HIS A 410 14.32 0.71 -10.56
CA HIS A 410 15.64 0.22 -10.15
C HIS A 410 15.71 -0.09 -8.66
N ARG A 411 15.24 0.83 -7.81
CA ARG A 411 15.18 0.63 -6.35
C ARG A 411 14.34 -0.60 -5.98
N PHE A 412 13.15 -0.74 -6.56
CA PHE A 412 12.25 -1.84 -6.27
C PHE A 412 12.85 -3.20 -6.63
N LYS A 413 13.59 -3.29 -7.74
CA LYS A 413 14.35 -4.51 -8.11
C LYS A 413 15.38 -4.85 -7.04
N GLN A 414 16.12 -3.87 -6.52
CA GLN A 414 17.08 -4.07 -5.44
C GLN A 414 16.38 -4.55 -4.16
N GLN A 415 15.29 -3.90 -3.74
CA GLN A 415 14.50 -4.30 -2.56
C GLN A 415 13.93 -5.73 -2.69
N SER A 416 13.46 -6.08 -3.89
CA SER A 416 12.91 -7.41 -4.19
C SER A 416 13.98 -8.50 -4.24
N SER A 417 15.22 -8.17 -4.65
CA SER A 417 16.34 -9.12 -4.62
C SER A 417 16.73 -9.54 -3.19
N VAL A 418 16.69 -8.59 -2.24
CA VAL A 418 16.93 -8.86 -0.80
C VAL A 418 15.87 -9.82 -0.26
N TYR A 419 14.61 -9.65 -0.66
CA TYR A 419 13.52 -10.57 -0.34
C TYR A 419 13.76 -11.98 -0.91
N ASN A 420 14.05 -12.09 -2.22
CA ASN A 420 14.24 -13.38 -2.89
C ASN A 420 15.42 -14.17 -2.30
N SER A 421 16.53 -13.50 -2.00
CA SER A 421 17.69 -14.12 -1.34
C SER A 421 17.35 -14.60 0.08
N SER A 422 16.54 -13.85 0.82
CA SER A 422 16.10 -14.23 2.17
C SER A 422 15.18 -15.46 2.15
N GLN A 423 14.32 -15.59 1.13
CA GLN A 423 13.47 -16.77 0.94
C GLN A 423 14.28 -18.03 0.59
N ASN A 424 15.22 -17.91 -0.34
CA ASN A 424 16.08 -19.04 -0.73
C ASN A 424 16.87 -19.59 0.46
N ASN A 425 17.37 -18.73 1.34
CA ASN A 425 18.08 -19.14 2.57
C ASN A 425 17.15 -19.85 3.57
N ILE A 426 15.90 -19.39 3.73
CA ILE A 426 14.90 -20.03 4.60
C ILE A 426 14.51 -21.41 4.04
N SER A 427 14.27 -21.52 2.73
CA SER A 427 13.98 -22.80 2.09
C SER A 427 15.13 -23.79 2.22
N GLN A 428 16.38 -23.33 2.08
CA GLN A 428 17.57 -24.16 2.32
C GLN A 428 17.67 -24.60 3.78
N GLN A 429 17.47 -23.70 4.75
CA GLN A 429 17.50 -24.06 6.18
C GLN A 429 16.38 -25.04 6.56
N HIS A 430 15.17 -24.90 6.03
CA HIS A 430 14.09 -25.86 6.23
C HIS A 430 14.40 -27.22 5.60
N ALA A 431 14.99 -27.26 4.40
CA ALA A 431 15.44 -28.49 3.77
C ALA A 431 16.53 -29.19 4.61
N THR A 432 17.52 -28.44 5.13
CA THR A 432 18.57 -28.99 6.01
C THR A 432 17.99 -29.51 7.33
N ARG A 433 17.00 -28.81 7.92
CA ARG A 433 16.35 -29.23 9.17
C ARG A 433 15.51 -30.49 8.98
N ASN A 434 14.81 -30.62 7.85
CA ASN A 434 14.07 -31.82 7.50
C ASN A 434 15.01 -33.01 7.25
N LEU A 435 16.11 -32.82 6.51
CA LEU A 435 17.15 -33.87 6.36
C LEU A 435 17.73 -34.30 7.70
N THR A 436 18.02 -33.35 8.59
CA THR A 436 18.57 -33.66 9.93
C THR A 436 17.56 -34.46 10.78
N THR A 437 16.27 -34.14 10.64
CA THR A 437 15.18 -34.86 11.33
C THR A 437 15.04 -36.29 10.79
N GLU A 438 15.08 -36.48 9.47
CA GLU A 438 15.06 -37.81 8.84
C GLU A 438 16.28 -38.65 9.24
N ILE A 439 17.49 -38.08 9.23
CA ILE A 439 18.71 -38.76 9.67
C ILE A 439 18.60 -39.19 11.15
N ASN A 440 18.03 -38.36 12.01
CA ASN A 440 17.85 -38.69 13.43
C ASN A 440 16.79 -39.78 13.64
N ILE A 441 15.71 -39.80 12.83
CA ILE A 441 14.71 -40.87 12.84
C ILE A 441 15.34 -42.20 12.41
N ILE A 442 16.14 -42.20 11.33
CA ILE A 442 16.85 -43.40 10.84
C ILE A 442 17.84 -43.91 11.88
N LYS A 443 18.62 -43.03 12.51
CA LYS A 443 19.54 -43.40 13.60
C LYS A 443 18.79 -43.99 14.81
N GLY A 444 17.65 -43.40 15.18
CA GLY A 444 16.79 -43.92 16.25
C GLY A 444 16.22 -45.30 15.95
N GLN A 445 15.78 -45.56 14.71
CA GLN A 445 15.29 -46.87 14.27
C GLN A 445 16.40 -47.93 14.26
N ASN A 446 17.61 -47.58 13.83
CA ASN A 446 18.75 -48.50 13.88
C ASN A 446 19.14 -48.87 15.31
N MET A 447 19.12 -47.91 16.24
CA MET A 447 19.37 -48.19 17.66
C MET A 447 18.30 -49.11 18.28
N ILE A 448 17.03 -48.94 17.91
CA ILE A 448 15.94 -49.81 18.38
C ILE A 448 16.11 -51.24 17.83
N ASN A 449 16.49 -51.38 16.55
CA ASN A 449 16.74 -52.68 15.93
C ASN A 449 17.95 -53.41 16.56
N GLU A 450 19.04 -52.70 16.85
CA GLU A 450 20.19 -53.27 17.56
C GLU A 450 19.85 -53.67 19.00
N GLY A 451 19.01 -52.87 19.70
CA GLY A 451 18.49 -53.20 21.03
C GLY A 451 17.60 -54.44 21.03
N LEU A 452 16.72 -54.59 20.03
CA LEU A 452 15.83 -55.75 19.88
C LEU A 452 16.62 -57.04 19.59
N GLN A 453 17.65 -56.97 18.73
CA GLN A 453 18.50 -58.12 18.44
C GLN A 453 19.29 -58.60 19.66
N ARG A 454 19.78 -57.68 20.51
CA ARG A 454 20.45 -58.05 21.78
C ARG A 454 19.46 -58.64 22.80
N GLY A 455 18.23 -58.12 22.88
CA GLY A 455 17.20 -58.64 23.79
C GLY A 455 16.72 -60.06 23.48
N PHE A 456 16.63 -60.42 22.19
CA PHE A 456 16.26 -61.78 21.77
C PHE A 456 17.35 -62.83 22.05
N GLY A 457 18.63 -62.44 22.10
CA GLY A 457 19.73 -63.34 22.46
C GLY A 457 19.71 -63.74 23.94
N TYR A 458 19.52 -62.76 24.83
CA TYR A 458 19.51 -62.99 26.28
C TYR A 458 18.32 -63.82 26.76
N THR A 459 17.13 -63.59 26.21
CA THR A 459 15.92 -64.35 26.58
C THR A 459 16.01 -65.83 26.17
N LYS A 460 16.59 -66.14 24.99
CA LYS A 460 16.85 -67.53 24.59
C LYS A 460 17.86 -68.24 25.50
N LEU A 461 18.95 -67.56 25.86
CA LEU A 461 19.97 -68.11 26.77
C LEU A 461 19.41 -68.42 28.16
N VAL A 462 18.60 -67.52 28.73
CA VAL A 462 17.96 -67.74 30.04
C VAL A 462 16.97 -68.90 29.97
N LEU A 463 16.17 -69.01 28.90
CA LEU A 463 15.20 -70.09 28.77
C LEU A 463 15.87 -71.47 28.68
N ILE A 464 16.95 -71.58 27.90
CA ILE A 464 17.77 -72.79 27.79
C ILE A 464 18.38 -73.16 29.15
N SER A 465 18.88 -72.17 29.89
CA SER A 465 19.48 -72.38 31.22
C SER A 465 18.46 -72.92 32.23
N VAL A 466 17.24 -72.36 32.24
CA VAL A 466 16.15 -72.80 33.13
C VAL A 466 15.69 -74.22 32.77
N LEU A 467 15.54 -74.52 31.49
CA LEU A 467 15.18 -75.87 31.04
C LEU A 467 16.25 -76.90 31.41
N TYR A 468 17.54 -76.54 31.30
CA TYR A 468 18.65 -77.39 31.69
C TYR A 468 18.69 -77.66 33.20
N LEU A 469 18.46 -76.63 34.02
CA LEU A 469 18.37 -76.78 35.48
C LEU A 469 17.16 -77.62 35.91
N MET A 470 16.02 -77.47 35.25
CA MET A 470 14.83 -78.30 35.48
C MET A 470 15.11 -79.77 35.15
N ALA A 471 15.80 -80.05 34.03
CA ALA A 471 16.20 -81.41 33.65
C ALA A 471 17.14 -82.03 34.70
N ILE A 472 18.13 -81.27 35.20
CA ILE A 472 19.01 -81.73 36.29
C ILE A 472 18.21 -82.01 37.57
N GLY A 473 17.28 -81.14 37.94
CA GLY A 473 16.43 -81.32 39.12
C GLY A 473 15.59 -82.60 39.06
N VAL A 474 15.07 -82.95 37.89
CA VAL A 474 14.32 -84.20 37.66
C VAL A 474 15.26 -85.42 37.80
N VAL A 475 16.46 -85.38 37.21
CA VAL A 475 17.44 -86.48 37.31
C VAL A 475 17.89 -86.71 38.76
N VAL A 476 18.14 -85.63 39.53
CA VAL A 476 18.51 -85.72 40.95
C VAL A 476 17.36 -86.26 41.80
N SER A 477 16.12 -85.86 41.50
CA SER A 477 14.94 -86.35 42.25
C SER A 477 14.68 -87.84 42.00
N ILE A 478 14.85 -88.30 40.75
CA ILE A 478 14.76 -89.72 40.41
C ILE A 478 15.91 -90.50 41.07
N GLY A 479 17.13 -89.95 41.08
CA GLY A 479 18.29 -90.56 41.75
C GLY A 479 18.11 -90.72 43.26
N LYS A 480 17.52 -89.74 43.94
CA LYS A 480 17.20 -89.83 45.39
C LYS A 480 16.08 -90.84 45.68
N PHE A 481 15.11 -90.99 44.78
CA PHE A 481 14.04 -91.98 44.93
C PHE A 481 14.56 -93.41 44.76
N VAL A 482 15.53 -93.64 43.86
CA VAL A 482 16.13 -94.96 43.62
C VAL A 482 17.12 -95.35 44.72
N LEU A 483 17.81 -94.40 45.36
CA LEU A 483 18.76 -94.67 46.45
C LEU A 483 18.10 -94.84 47.84
N SER A 484 16.87 -94.38 48.04
CA SER A 484 16.10 -94.64 49.28
C SER A 484 15.44 -96.03 49.32
N ALA A 485 15.43 -96.77 48.19
CA ALA A 485 14.74 -98.06 48.06
C ALA A 485 15.66 -99.29 48.22
N ARG A 486 16.92 -99.13 48.66
CA ARG A 486 17.83 -100.24 48.95
C ARG A 486 18.70 -99.98 50.18
N ARG A 487 18.19 -100.28 51.37
CA ARG A 487 18.95 -101.03 52.40
C ARG A 487 18.05 -101.54 53.53
N PRO A 488 18.33 -102.75 54.08
CA PRO A 488 17.39 -103.50 54.92
C PRO A 488 17.75 -103.48 56.42
N ALA A 489 16.77 -103.94 57.19
CA ALA A 489 16.64 -104.06 58.65
C ALA A 489 17.89 -104.45 59.48
N ARG A 490 18.11 -103.68 60.56
CA ARG A 490 18.17 -104.18 61.95
C ARG A 490 18.00 -103.05 62.95
#